data_AF-A0A7R9WYA5-F1
#
_entry.id   AF-A0A7R9WYA5-F1
#
_cell.length_a   1.000
_cell.length_b   1.000
_cell.length_c   1.000
_cell.angle_alpha   90.00
_cell.angle_beta   90.00
_cell.angle_gamma   90.00
#
_symmetry.space_group_name_H-M   'P 1'
#
loop_
_entity.id
_entity.type
_entity.pdbx_description
1 polymer ?
#
loop_
_entity_poly.entity_id
_entity_poly.type
_entity_poly.pdbx_seq_one_letter_code
_entity_poly.pdbx_strand_id
1 'polypeptide(L)'
;QAFSFIFDPIYGHPTSIHINPALGISDNSYVAEISSVTPMRQSELQTNLTNAIQTWESYDMQNYSFAFVDRCFCEVIVHQWIAVRDGKLLNVDIDNMETIAPDAVVDVGIDDAMTIPDLFDLIQDSINTLADRLEVEFDAKYGHPTRIFVQQDEDLADAFASIFVSMLTPYSALLPEVAQQKLLWEQQQITSYTYSFTRSCECLTDGVPVEVVVEDGVIQSWTLISPQNKSVTGATRSGASPCSSAFTVSDLLAIIEDAIQQEAPSIQVDYDFTGRPLSIFIDYSRMIADDEFIVSMDYMGPPSESPSSAPTVAPTYFRPSLAPTSSNETQEIKSVDVETAAPATTPRSASDRSGSRPQSSWFGAWFVVGGVSALMMVLEMIQ
;
A
#
# COMPACT_ATOMS: atom_id res chain seq x y z
N GLN A 1 -27.10 -45.24 -25.34
CA GLN A 1 -26.37 -44.05 -24.87
C GLN A 1 -25.10 -44.55 -24.18
N ALA A 2 -23.92 -44.12 -24.62
CA ALA A 2 -22.65 -44.69 -24.17
C ALA A 2 -22.20 -44.20 -22.79
N PHE A 3 -22.83 -43.14 -22.28
CA PHE A 3 -22.49 -42.50 -21.02
C PHE A 3 -23.77 -42.18 -20.25
N SER A 4 -23.73 -42.33 -18.92
CA SER A 4 -24.68 -41.73 -18.00
C SER A 4 -23.91 -40.98 -16.90
N PHE A 5 -24.41 -39.80 -16.57
CA PHE A 5 -23.83 -38.93 -15.55
C PHE A 5 -24.77 -38.92 -14.34
N ILE A 6 -24.21 -39.02 -13.14
CA ILE A 6 -24.90 -38.64 -11.91
C ILE A 6 -24.46 -37.22 -11.60
N PHE A 7 -25.41 -36.32 -11.36
CA PHE A 7 -25.14 -34.92 -11.03
C PHE A 7 -25.38 -34.65 -9.55
N ASP A 8 -24.57 -33.76 -9.00
CA ASP A 8 -24.80 -33.19 -7.68
C ASP A 8 -26.14 -32.42 -7.71
N PRO A 9 -27.09 -32.71 -6.81
CA PRO A 9 -28.42 -32.10 -6.84
C PRO A 9 -28.42 -30.62 -6.42
N ILE A 10 -27.37 -30.14 -5.77
CA ILE A 10 -27.23 -28.76 -5.29
C ILE A 10 -26.42 -27.94 -6.30
N TYR A 11 -25.27 -28.44 -6.73
CA TYR A 11 -24.32 -27.68 -7.55
C TYR A 11 -24.36 -28.00 -9.04
N GLY A 12 -25.11 -29.04 -9.46
CA GLY A 12 -25.37 -29.34 -10.87
C GLY A 12 -24.16 -29.83 -11.67
N HIS A 13 -23.03 -30.15 -11.03
CA HIS A 13 -21.87 -30.77 -11.68
C HIS A 13 -21.94 -32.30 -11.61
N PRO A 14 -21.33 -33.05 -12.56
CA PRO A 14 -21.31 -34.50 -12.49
C PRO A 14 -20.47 -34.98 -11.29
N THR A 15 -20.97 -35.93 -10.52
CA THR A 15 -20.28 -36.60 -9.38
C THR A 15 -19.75 -37.98 -9.77
N SER A 16 -20.40 -38.64 -10.74
CA SER A 16 -19.89 -39.88 -11.33
C SER A 16 -20.20 -39.96 -12.83
N ILE A 17 -19.30 -40.63 -13.55
CA ILE A 17 -19.47 -40.96 -14.96
C ILE A 17 -19.52 -42.47 -15.08
N HIS A 18 -20.64 -42.99 -15.58
CA HIS A 18 -20.81 -44.40 -15.89
C HIS A 18 -20.71 -44.59 -17.39
N ILE A 19 -19.69 -45.33 -17.83
CA ILE A 19 -19.51 -45.71 -19.23
C ILE A 19 -20.18 -47.07 -19.43
N ASN A 20 -21.20 -47.13 -20.28
CA ASN A 20 -21.90 -48.39 -20.56
C ASN A 20 -21.11 -49.21 -21.60
N PRO A 21 -20.58 -50.40 -21.24
CA PRO A 21 -19.69 -51.17 -22.12
C PRO A 21 -20.40 -51.90 -23.28
N ALA A 22 -21.68 -51.62 -23.56
CA ALA A 22 -22.47 -52.24 -24.64
C ALA A 22 -21.93 -52.03 -26.08
N LEU A 23 -20.72 -51.50 -26.25
CA LEU A 23 -19.99 -51.39 -27.52
C LEU A 23 -18.95 -52.51 -27.74
N GLY A 24 -18.94 -53.57 -26.93
CA GLY A 24 -18.21 -54.81 -27.23
C GLY A 24 -16.71 -54.80 -26.88
N ILE A 25 -16.30 -53.97 -25.91
CA ILE A 25 -14.91 -53.89 -25.45
C ILE A 25 -14.87 -54.13 -23.92
N SER A 26 -14.77 -55.42 -23.55
CA SER A 26 -14.48 -55.97 -22.20
C SER A 26 -15.48 -55.72 -21.05
N ASP A 27 -15.69 -56.75 -20.23
CA ASP A 27 -16.60 -56.82 -19.06
C ASP A 27 -16.22 -55.94 -17.85
N ASN A 28 -15.27 -55.02 -18.00
CA ASN A 28 -14.85 -54.16 -16.90
C ASN A 28 -15.60 -52.83 -16.99
N SER A 29 -16.61 -52.65 -16.14
CA SER A 29 -17.22 -51.34 -15.92
C SER A 29 -16.20 -50.41 -15.26
N TYR A 30 -15.73 -49.40 -16.00
CA TYR A 30 -14.93 -48.34 -15.42
C TYR A 30 -15.87 -47.32 -14.78
N VAL A 31 -15.84 -47.25 -13.44
CA VAL A 31 -16.43 -46.14 -12.69
C VAL A 31 -15.30 -45.18 -12.39
N ALA A 32 -15.38 -43.98 -12.96
CA ALA A 32 -14.56 -42.86 -12.51
C ALA A 32 -15.39 -42.09 -11.49
N GLU A 33 -15.01 -42.19 -10.22
CA GLU A 33 -15.54 -41.34 -9.16
C GLU A 33 -14.81 -40.00 -9.21
N ILE A 34 -15.58 -38.92 -9.29
CA ILE A 34 -15.00 -37.58 -9.20
C ILE A 34 -14.92 -37.29 -7.70
N SER A 35 -13.73 -37.47 -7.12
CA SER A 35 -13.51 -37.33 -5.68
C SER A 35 -13.72 -35.89 -5.16
N SER A 36 -13.66 -34.91 -6.05
CA SER A 36 -13.96 -33.49 -5.75
C SER A 36 -14.13 -32.71 -7.05
N VAL A 37 -15.23 -31.96 -7.19
CA VAL A 37 -15.34 -30.89 -8.18
C VAL A 37 -15.18 -29.58 -7.42
N THR A 38 -14.00 -28.97 -7.53
CA THR A 38 -13.86 -27.56 -7.12
C THR A 38 -14.58 -26.72 -8.16
N PRO A 39 -15.63 -25.94 -7.82
CA PRO A 39 -16.24 -25.03 -8.76
C PRO A 39 -15.17 -24.16 -9.41
N MET A 40 -15.19 -23.95 -10.73
CA MET A 40 -14.15 -23.19 -11.43
C MET A 40 -13.85 -21.83 -10.76
N ARG A 41 -14.88 -21.19 -10.20
CA ARG A 41 -14.78 -19.95 -9.43
C ARG A 41 -13.84 -20.07 -8.21
N GLN A 42 -13.84 -21.19 -7.49
CA GLN A 42 -12.94 -21.40 -6.34
C GLN A 42 -11.48 -21.60 -6.78
N SER A 43 -11.25 -22.27 -7.92
CA SER A 43 -9.89 -22.43 -8.45
C SER A 43 -9.27 -21.10 -8.91
N GLU A 44 -10.09 -20.21 -9.47
CA GLU A 44 -9.68 -18.85 -9.82
C GLU A 44 -9.42 -18.00 -8.57
N LEU A 45 -10.31 -18.03 -7.57
CA LEU A 45 -10.13 -17.34 -6.30
C LEU A 45 -8.84 -17.79 -5.59
N GLN A 46 -8.55 -19.09 -5.55
CA GLN A 46 -7.31 -19.61 -4.97
C GLN A 46 -6.07 -19.11 -5.72
N THR A 47 -6.14 -19.05 -7.05
CA THR A 47 -5.04 -18.52 -7.88
C THR A 47 -4.83 -17.03 -7.61
N ASN A 48 -5.91 -16.25 -7.55
CA ASN A 48 -5.86 -14.83 -7.27
C ASN A 48 -5.30 -14.55 -5.87
N LEU A 49 -5.76 -15.29 -4.85
CA LEU A 49 -5.23 -15.20 -3.49
C LEU A 49 -3.74 -15.53 -3.44
N THR A 50 -3.31 -16.59 -4.13
CA THR A 50 -1.89 -16.98 -4.17
C THR A 50 -1.02 -15.87 -4.78
N ASN A 51 -1.48 -15.26 -5.89
CA ASN A 51 -0.77 -14.16 -6.54
C ASN A 51 -0.74 -12.91 -5.67
N ALA A 52 -1.84 -12.62 -4.97
CA ALA A 52 -1.98 -11.51 -4.03
C ALA A 52 -1.00 -11.64 -2.86
N ILE A 53 -0.94 -12.81 -2.22
CA ILE A 53 0.01 -13.14 -1.15
C ILE A 53 1.45 -12.98 -1.64
N GLN A 54 1.79 -13.54 -2.81
CA GLN A 54 3.15 -13.42 -3.37
C GLN A 54 3.53 -11.97 -3.64
N THR A 55 2.59 -11.16 -4.14
CA THR A 55 2.80 -9.73 -4.36
C THR A 55 3.07 -9.01 -3.04
N TRP A 56 2.22 -9.25 -2.03
CA TRP A 56 2.38 -8.68 -0.70
C TRP A 56 3.71 -9.06 -0.04
N GLU A 57 4.08 -10.34 -0.07
CA GLU A 57 5.32 -10.86 0.50
C GLU A 57 6.56 -10.31 -0.21
N SER A 58 6.47 -9.98 -1.51
CA SER A 58 7.60 -9.43 -2.27
C SER A 58 8.08 -8.07 -1.75
N TYR A 59 7.23 -7.34 -1.04
CA TYR A 59 7.57 -6.06 -0.40
C TYR A 59 8.11 -6.21 1.03
N ASP A 60 8.17 -7.44 1.59
CA ASP A 60 8.51 -7.69 3.00
C ASP A 60 7.74 -6.77 3.95
N MET A 61 6.41 -6.76 3.83
CA MET A 61 5.55 -5.78 4.48
C MET A 61 5.43 -6.02 6.00
N GLN A 62 6.36 -5.45 6.77
CA GLN A 62 6.39 -5.57 8.25
C GLN A 62 5.76 -4.37 8.96
N ASN A 63 5.86 -3.19 8.35
CA ASN A 63 5.38 -1.91 8.89
C ASN A 63 4.44 -1.25 7.89
N TYR A 64 3.19 -1.06 8.30
CA TYR A 64 2.15 -0.42 7.50
C TYR A 64 0.98 0.03 8.38
N SER A 65 0.10 0.85 7.82
CA SER A 65 -1.20 1.17 8.43
C SER A 65 -2.30 1.24 7.39
N PHE A 66 -3.56 1.04 7.80
CA PHE A 66 -4.71 1.10 6.89
C PHE A 66 -6.02 1.36 7.63
N ALA A 67 -7.01 1.84 6.88
CA ALA A 67 -8.38 1.94 7.32
C ALA A 67 -9.11 0.63 7.06
N PHE A 68 -9.81 0.14 8.08
CA PHE A 68 -10.56 -1.10 8.11
C PHE A 68 -12.02 -0.78 8.47
N VAL A 69 -12.96 -1.29 7.68
CA VAL A 69 -14.39 -1.19 7.97
C VAL A 69 -15.00 -2.57 7.86
N ASP A 70 -15.48 -3.07 8.99
CA ASP A 70 -16.32 -4.26 9.01
C ASP A 70 -17.80 -3.86 8.98
N ARG A 71 -18.54 -4.38 8.01
CA ARG A 71 -19.99 -4.28 7.93
C ARG A 71 -20.60 -5.64 8.23
N CYS A 72 -20.84 -5.87 9.51
CA CYS A 72 -21.80 -6.85 10.01
C CYS A 72 -23.22 -6.25 10.04
N PHE A 73 -24.24 -7.05 10.35
CA PHE A 73 -25.62 -6.59 10.66
C PHE A 73 -25.66 -5.82 12.01
N CYS A 74 -24.69 -4.94 12.22
CA CYS A 74 -24.50 -4.16 13.42
C CYS A 74 -24.99 -2.73 13.14
N GLU A 75 -25.65 -2.10 14.10
CA GLU A 75 -26.25 -0.76 13.94
C GLU A 75 -25.18 0.35 13.79
N VAL A 76 -23.91 0.03 14.09
CA VAL A 76 -22.78 0.95 14.05
C VAL A 76 -21.77 0.48 13.01
N ILE A 77 -21.42 1.36 12.07
CA ILE A 77 -20.28 1.18 11.19
C ILE A 77 -19.05 1.72 11.92
N VAL A 78 -18.11 0.85 12.22
CA VAL A 78 -16.87 1.23 12.91
C VAL A 78 -15.76 1.38 11.88
N HIS A 79 -15.19 2.59 11.80
CA HIS A 79 -13.96 2.83 11.06
C HIS A 79 -12.79 2.60 12.01
N GLN A 80 -12.04 1.53 11.78
CA GLN A 80 -10.84 1.23 12.55
C GLN A 80 -9.62 1.60 11.74
N TRP A 81 -8.60 2.10 12.41
CA TRP A 81 -7.30 2.33 11.84
C TRP A 81 -6.29 1.39 12.45
N ILE A 82 -5.78 0.52 11.62
CA ILE A 82 -4.92 -0.56 12.04
C ILE A 82 -3.49 -0.14 11.73
N ALA A 83 -2.63 -0.09 12.75
CA ALA A 83 -1.19 0.07 12.59
C ALA A 83 -0.48 -1.23 12.95
N VAL A 84 0.32 -1.72 12.01
CA VAL A 84 1.12 -2.95 12.16
C VAL A 84 2.59 -2.60 12.17
N ARG A 85 3.35 -3.11 13.14
CA ARG A 85 4.79 -2.93 13.28
C ARG A 85 5.49 -4.25 13.52
N ASP A 86 6.60 -4.48 12.82
CA ASP A 86 7.33 -5.76 12.85
C ASP A 86 6.39 -6.97 12.66
N GLY A 87 5.39 -6.82 11.77
CA GLY A 87 4.38 -7.83 11.48
C GLY A 87 3.36 -8.08 12.61
N LYS A 88 3.28 -7.19 13.60
CA LYS A 88 2.36 -7.30 14.74
C LYS A 88 1.43 -6.12 14.82
N LEU A 89 0.18 -6.39 15.19
CA LEU A 89 -0.80 -5.36 15.52
C LEU A 89 -0.26 -4.52 16.70
N LEU A 90 -0.08 -3.22 16.47
CA LEU A 90 0.41 -2.27 17.48
C LEU A 90 -0.73 -1.44 18.04
N ASN A 91 -1.56 -0.89 17.16
CA ASN A 91 -2.60 0.05 17.55
C ASN A 91 -3.85 -0.12 16.68
N VAL A 92 -5.00 0.09 17.31
CA VAL A 92 -6.30 0.20 16.66
C VAL A 92 -6.89 1.53 17.13
N ASP A 93 -6.89 2.52 16.23
CA ASP A 93 -7.50 3.82 16.51
C ASP A 93 -8.89 3.86 15.86
N ILE A 94 -9.92 4.01 16.69
CA ILE A 94 -11.32 3.91 16.25
C ILE A 94 -11.83 5.32 16.00
N ASP A 95 -12.04 5.65 14.73
CA ASP A 95 -12.61 6.92 14.33
C ASP A 95 -14.13 6.81 14.31
N ASN A 96 -14.77 7.20 15.40
CA ASN A 96 -16.22 7.15 15.54
C ASN A 96 -16.84 8.47 15.07
N MET A 97 -16.99 8.61 13.75
CA MET A 97 -17.48 9.84 13.12
C MET A 97 -18.98 10.13 13.38
N GLU A 98 -19.78 9.20 13.90
CA GLU A 98 -21.21 9.45 14.15
C GLU A 98 -21.80 8.64 15.30
N THR A 99 -22.23 9.35 16.35
CA THR A 99 -23.30 8.96 17.29
C THR A 99 -23.15 7.65 18.08
N ILE A 100 -22.04 7.49 18.80
CA ILE A 100 -22.09 6.66 20.00
C ILE A 100 -22.86 7.47 21.05
N ALA A 101 -24.03 6.98 21.49
CA ALA A 101 -24.69 7.55 22.65
C ALA A 101 -23.66 7.65 23.80
N PRO A 102 -23.62 8.74 24.58
CA PRO A 102 -22.52 8.99 25.53
C PRO A 102 -22.32 7.90 26.61
N ASP A 103 -23.19 6.88 26.66
CA ASP A 103 -23.17 5.72 27.52
C ASP A 103 -22.90 4.37 26.81
N ALA A 104 -22.80 4.33 25.48
CA ALA A 104 -22.44 3.13 24.75
C ALA A 104 -20.92 2.89 24.82
N VAL A 105 -20.52 1.99 25.70
CA VAL A 105 -19.17 1.41 25.68
C VAL A 105 -19.10 0.48 24.48
N VAL A 106 -18.64 1.01 23.35
CA VAL A 106 -18.25 0.16 22.22
C VAL A 106 -16.84 -0.34 22.53
N ASP A 107 -16.77 -1.49 23.18
CA ASP A 107 -15.52 -2.25 23.33
C ASP A 107 -15.24 -2.94 21.99
N VAL A 108 -14.81 -2.16 20.99
CA VAL A 108 -14.18 -2.75 19.79
C VAL A 108 -12.77 -3.11 20.24
N GLY A 109 -12.65 -4.29 20.81
CA GLY A 109 -11.38 -4.78 21.30
C GLY A 109 -10.36 -4.89 20.17
N ILE A 110 -9.09 -4.70 20.50
CA ILE A 110 -7.95 -5.09 19.65
C ILE A 110 -8.10 -6.55 19.17
N ASP A 111 -8.84 -7.37 19.92
CA ASP A 111 -9.10 -8.79 19.65
C ASP A 111 -9.85 -9.05 18.33
N ASP A 112 -10.59 -8.06 17.80
CA ASP A 112 -11.35 -8.18 16.55
C ASP A 112 -10.63 -7.56 15.34
N ALA A 113 -9.53 -6.83 15.58
CA ALA A 113 -8.77 -6.20 14.51
C ALA A 113 -7.88 -7.21 13.78
N MET A 114 -8.00 -7.26 12.46
CA MET A 114 -7.26 -8.19 11.60
C MET A 114 -6.13 -7.47 10.89
N THR A 115 -4.92 -8.04 10.89
CA THR A 115 -3.85 -7.61 9.98
C THR A 115 -4.14 -8.09 8.54
N ILE A 116 -3.44 -7.56 7.53
CA ILE A 116 -3.56 -8.05 6.15
C ILE A 116 -3.27 -9.57 6.05
N PRO A 117 -2.22 -10.13 6.69
CA PRO A 117 -2.06 -11.58 6.80
C PRO A 117 -3.28 -12.32 7.39
N ASP A 118 -3.88 -11.80 8.47
CA ASP A 118 -5.08 -12.42 9.05
C ASP A 118 -6.27 -12.38 8.06
N LEU A 119 -6.38 -11.34 7.23
CA LEU A 119 -7.38 -11.27 6.16
C LEU A 119 -7.12 -12.30 5.05
N PHE A 120 -5.85 -12.59 4.71
CA PHE A 120 -5.54 -13.67 3.78
C PHE A 120 -5.95 -15.02 4.36
N ASP A 121 -5.70 -15.26 5.65
CA ASP A 121 -6.13 -16.48 6.34
C ASP A 121 -7.65 -16.60 6.34
N LEU A 122 -8.39 -15.52 6.62
CA LEU A 122 -9.85 -15.48 6.53
C LEU A 122 -10.37 -15.87 5.14
N ILE A 123 -9.76 -15.34 4.08
CA ILE A 123 -10.13 -15.69 2.70
C ILE A 123 -9.82 -17.16 2.42
N GLN A 124 -8.63 -17.63 2.82
CA GLN A 124 -8.20 -19.00 2.61
C GLN A 124 -9.12 -20.00 3.32
N ASP A 125 -9.50 -19.70 4.56
CA ASP A 125 -10.45 -20.50 5.33
C ASP A 125 -11.82 -20.52 4.67
N SER A 126 -12.31 -19.38 4.17
CA SER A 126 -13.58 -19.30 3.44
C SER A 126 -13.59 -20.11 2.14
N ILE A 127 -12.44 -20.23 1.46
CA ILE A 127 -12.27 -21.14 0.31
C ILE A 127 -12.32 -22.59 0.78
N ASN A 128 -11.60 -22.92 1.86
CA ASN A 128 -11.49 -24.28 2.39
C ASN A 128 -12.82 -24.82 2.93
N THR A 129 -13.63 -23.96 3.56
CA THR A 129 -14.96 -24.31 4.10
C THR A 129 -16.05 -24.28 3.03
N LEU A 130 -15.71 -23.90 1.79
CA LEU A 130 -16.65 -23.79 0.67
C LEU A 130 -17.80 -22.83 0.97
N ALA A 131 -17.51 -21.63 1.48
CA ALA A 131 -18.54 -20.61 1.72
C ALA A 131 -19.46 -20.46 0.49
N ASP A 132 -20.78 -20.39 0.72
CA ASP A 132 -21.78 -20.34 -0.36
C ASP A 132 -21.52 -19.19 -1.33
N ARG A 133 -21.06 -18.03 -0.81
CA ARG A 133 -20.58 -16.93 -1.63
C ARG A 133 -19.34 -16.28 -1.04
N LEU A 134 -18.28 -16.23 -1.84
CA LEU A 134 -17.04 -15.52 -1.55
C LEU A 134 -16.70 -14.61 -2.74
N GLU A 135 -16.58 -13.31 -2.47
CA GLU A 135 -16.08 -12.32 -3.42
C GLU A 135 -14.92 -11.57 -2.79
N VAL A 136 -13.82 -11.47 -3.53
CA VAL A 136 -12.62 -10.77 -3.07
C VAL A 136 -12.08 -9.89 -4.18
N GLU A 137 -11.76 -8.66 -3.84
CA GLU A 137 -11.02 -7.72 -4.68
C GLU A 137 -9.66 -7.46 -4.03
N PHE A 138 -8.60 -7.47 -4.84
CA PHE A 138 -7.23 -7.23 -4.39
C PHE A 138 -6.69 -5.95 -5.02
N ASP A 139 -5.86 -5.23 -4.26
CA ASP A 139 -5.06 -4.13 -4.79
C ASP A 139 -4.00 -4.65 -5.75
N ALA A 140 -3.87 -4.01 -6.91
CA ALA A 140 -2.97 -4.46 -7.97
C ALA A 140 -1.50 -4.14 -7.70
N LYS A 141 -1.19 -3.14 -6.85
CA LYS A 141 0.19 -2.69 -6.58
C LYS A 141 0.84 -3.50 -5.47
N TYR A 142 0.12 -3.70 -4.37
CA TYR A 142 0.61 -4.30 -3.13
C TYR A 142 -0.03 -5.65 -2.82
N GLY A 143 -1.08 -6.06 -3.52
CA GLY A 143 -1.69 -7.38 -3.37
C GLY A 143 -2.57 -7.57 -2.14
N HIS A 144 -2.81 -6.54 -1.32
CA HIS A 144 -3.72 -6.67 -0.18
C HIS A 144 -5.19 -6.75 -0.62
N PRO A 145 -6.08 -7.40 0.13
CA PRO A 145 -7.51 -7.35 -0.16
C PRO A 145 -8.03 -5.92 0.08
N THR A 146 -8.89 -5.41 -0.81
CA THR A 146 -9.56 -4.11 -0.71
C THR A 146 -11.04 -4.28 -0.35
N ARG A 147 -11.64 -5.39 -0.77
CA ARG A 147 -13.01 -5.79 -0.43
C ARG A 147 -13.06 -7.29 -0.25
N ILE A 148 -13.69 -7.73 0.83
CA ILE A 148 -13.99 -9.14 1.10
C ILE A 148 -15.47 -9.23 1.43
N PHE A 149 -16.20 -10.06 0.70
CA PHE A 149 -17.57 -10.43 1.03
C PHE A 149 -17.61 -11.94 1.22
N VAL A 150 -18.05 -12.36 2.40
CA VAL A 150 -18.23 -13.77 2.75
C VAL A 150 -19.68 -13.97 3.17
N GLN A 151 -20.36 -14.93 2.56
CA GLN A 151 -21.62 -15.47 3.03
C GLN A 151 -21.43 -16.98 3.18
N GLN A 152 -21.42 -17.45 4.44
CA GLN A 152 -21.11 -18.85 4.75
C GLN A 152 -22.29 -19.77 4.41
N ASP A 153 -23.50 -19.31 4.70
CA ASP A 153 -24.75 -20.04 4.51
C ASP A 153 -25.80 -19.08 3.91
N GLU A 154 -26.27 -19.34 2.70
CA GLU A 154 -27.29 -18.53 2.01
C GLU A 154 -28.67 -18.58 2.69
N ASP A 155 -28.95 -19.62 3.47
CA ASP A 155 -30.21 -19.79 4.20
C ASP A 155 -30.22 -19.02 5.54
N LEU A 156 -29.05 -18.55 6.00
CA LEU A 156 -28.90 -17.75 7.23
C LEU A 156 -28.65 -16.27 6.88
N ALA A 157 -29.69 -15.45 7.00
CA ALA A 157 -29.65 -14.03 6.63
C ALA A 157 -28.63 -13.18 7.41
N ASP A 158 -28.15 -13.66 8.55
CA ASP A 158 -27.15 -13.04 9.42
C ASP A 158 -25.74 -13.62 9.26
N ALA A 159 -25.55 -14.63 8.41
CA ALA A 159 -24.26 -15.30 8.20
C ALA A 159 -23.42 -14.67 7.07
N PHE A 160 -23.36 -13.33 7.03
CA PHE A 160 -22.49 -12.61 6.10
C PHE A 160 -21.57 -11.60 6.81
N ALA A 161 -20.39 -11.41 6.22
CA ALA A 161 -19.44 -10.37 6.60
C ALA A 161 -18.98 -9.61 5.35
N SER A 162 -18.87 -8.29 5.46
CA SER A 162 -18.36 -7.43 4.39
C SER A 162 -17.27 -6.51 4.94
N ILE A 163 -16.03 -6.82 4.59
CA ILE A 163 -14.85 -6.10 5.03
C ILE A 163 -14.33 -5.20 3.91
N PHE A 164 -14.00 -3.97 4.26
CA PHE A 164 -13.34 -3.01 3.37
C PHE A 164 -12.01 -2.57 3.96
N VAL A 165 -10.97 -2.60 3.13
CA VAL A 165 -9.63 -2.13 3.47
C VAL A 165 -9.28 -1.00 2.51
N SER A 166 -8.83 0.12 3.06
CA SER A 166 -8.52 1.32 2.29
C SER A 166 -7.37 2.09 2.94
N MET A 167 -6.87 3.11 2.24
CA MET A 167 -5.86 4.04 2.77
C MET A 167 -4.62 3.32 3.33
N LEU A 168 -4.15 2.28 2.63
CA LEU A 168 -2.92 1.60 3.02
C LEU A 168 -1.74 2.56 2.87
N THR A 169 -0.99 2.74 3.97
CA THR A 169 0.31 3.40 3.98
C THR A 169 1.39 2.35 4.24
N PRO A 170 2.08 1.85 3.18
CA PRO A 170 3.00 0.73 3.30
C PRO A 170 4.43 1.22 3.56
N TYR A 171 4.73 1.62 4.80
CA TYR A 171 6.05 2.21 5.16
C TYR A 171 7.25 1.36 4.69
N SER A 172 7.12 0.03 4.79
CA SER A 172 8.17 -0.92 4.37
C SER A 172 8.48 -0.86 2.87
N ALA A 173 7.46 -0.59 2.04
CA ALA A 173 7.61 -0.42 0.60
C ALA A 173 8.02 1.00 0.22
N LEU A 174 7.51 2.02 0.93
CA LEU A 174 7.78 3.43 0.61
C LEU A 174 9.23 3.84 0.88
N LEU A 175 9.85 3.34 1.96
CA LEU A 175 11.22 3.72 2.31
C LEU A 175 12.26 3.37 1.23
N PRO A 176 12.33 2.12 0.72
CA PRO A 176 13.25 1.81 -0.39
C PRO A 176 12.88 2.52 -1.69
N GLU A 177 11.59 2.79 -1.93
CA GLU A 177 11.13 3.58 -3.08
C GLU A 177 11.72 5.00 -3.03
N VAL A 178 11.57 5.72 -1.92
CA VAL A 178 12.14 7.08 -1.75
C VAL A 178 13.66 7.06 -1.87
N ALA A 179 14.33 6.06 -1.31
CA ALA A 179 15.79 5.90 -1.45
C ALA A 179 16.20 5.74 -2.93
N GLN A 180 15.44 4.99 -3.71
CA GLN A 180 15.68 4.86 -5.16
C GLN A 180 15.46 6.19 -5.89
N GLN A 181 14.41 6.95 -5.55
CA GLN A 181 14.15 8.25 -6.18
C GLN A 181 15.23 9.27 -5.87
N LYS A 182 15.77 9.28 -4.64
CA LYS A 182 16.95 10.07 -4.28
C LYS A 182 18.16 9.74 -5.15
N LEU A 183 18.45 8.46 -5.37
CA LEU A 183 19.56 8.03 -6.23
C LEU A 183 19.34 8.47 -7.69
N LEU A 184 18.12 8.35 -8.23
CA LEU A 184 17.80 8.81 -9.58
C LEU A 184 18.03 10.31 -9.73
N TRP A 185 17.63 11.09 -8.73
CA TRP A 185 17.80 12.54 -8.70
C TRP A 185 19.29 12.94 -8.64
N GLU A 186 20.05 12.33 -7.73
CA GLU A 186 21.49 12.56 -7.59
C GLU A 186 22.26 12.23 -8.88
N GLN A 187 21.87 11.17 -9.58
CA GLN A 187 22.48 10.78 -10.85
C GLN A 187 22.27 11.81 -11.96
N GLN A 188 21.22 12.64 -11.91
CA GLN A 188 21.02 13.69 -12.89
C GLN A 188 22.06 14.82 -12.78
N GLN A 189 22.70 14.98 -11.62
CA GLN A 189 23.65 16.06 -11.35
C GLN A 189 23.04 17.45 -11.61
N ILE A 190 21.74 17.61 -11.38
CA ILE A 190 21.02 18.88 -11.56
C ILE A 190 21.15 19.70 -10.28
N THR A 191 22.02 20.70 -10.30
CA THR A 191 22.24 21.60 -9.16
C THR A 191 21.56 22.95 -9.31
N SER A 192 21.20 23.35 -10.53
CA SER A 192 20.59 24.66 -10.80
C SER A 192 19.33 24.48 -11.64
N TYR A 193 18.21 25.03 -11.17
CA TYR A 193 16.90 24.87 -11.78
C TYR A 193 15.90 25.89 -11.24
N THR A 194 14.84 26.15 -12.01
CA THR A 194 13.67 26.90 -11.53
C THR A 194 12.47 26.00 -11.57
N TYR A 195 11.64 26.04 -10.53
CA TYR A 195 10.39 25.29 -10.51
C TYR A 195 9.27 26.06 -9.83
N SER A 196 8.02 25.71 -10.14
CA SER A 196 6.85 26.23 -9.45
C SER A 196 6.12 25.12 -8.73
N PHE A 197 5.65 25.39 -7.52
CA PHE A 197 4.76 24.49 -6.81
C PHE A 197 3.58 25.23 -6.20
N THR A 198 2.46 24.54 -6.06
CA THR A 198 1.36 24.96 -5.22
C THR A 198 1.39 24.15 -3.93
N ARG A 199 1.04 24.82 -2.83
CA ARG A 199 0.85 24.16 -1.55
C ARG A 199 -0.55 24.40 -1.07
N SER A 200 -1.20 23.34 -0.60
CA SER A 200 -2.43 23.47 0.16
C SER A 200 -2.17 23.06 1.60
N CYS A 201 -2.32 24.05 2.46
CA CYS A 201 -2.46 23.95 3.92
C CYS A 201 -3.46 25.05 4.28
N GLU A 202 -4.13 24.97 5.43
CA GLU A 202 -5.01 26.03 5.94
C GLU A 202 -4.18 27.27 6.42
N CYS A 203 -3.34 27.77 5.53
CA CYS A 203 -2.40 28.86 5.70
C CYS A 203 -2.76 30.00 4.75
N LEU A 204 -2.28 31.20 5.07
CA LEU A 204 -2.62 32.45 4.37
C LEU A 204 -2.28 32.48 2.85
N THR A 205 -1.60 31.46 2.33
CA THR A 205 -1.17 31.33 0.93
C THR A 205 -1.73 30.09 0.22
N ASP A 206 -2.82 29.51 0.75
CA ASP A 206 -3.46 28.33 0.18
C ASP A 206 -3.70 28.47 -1.33
N GLY A 207 -3.20 27.51 -2.11
CA GLY A 207 -3.36 27.45 -3.57
C GLY A 207 -2.59 28.51 -4.37
N VAL A 208 -1.76 29.36 -3.74
CA VAL A 208 -0.95 30.35 -4.45
C VAL A 208 0.36 29.70 -4.94
N PRO A 209 0.68 29.74 -6.25
CA PRO A 209 1.93 29.20 -6.75
C PRO A 209 3.15 29.93 -6.19
N VAL A 210 4.16 29.17 -5.79
CA VAL A 210 5.48 29.63 -5.39
C VAL A 210 6.46 29.23 -6.49
N GLU A 211 7.08 30.21 -7.13
CA GLU A 211 8.24 29.98 -8.00
C GLU A 211 9.51 29.97 -7.16
N VAL A 212 10.38 29.00 -7.35
CA VAL A 212 11.63 28.83 -6.63
C VAL A 212 12.78 28.74 -7.63
N VAL A 213 13.82 29.53 -7.40
CA VAL A 213 15.07 29.48 -8.17
C VAL A 213 16.14 28.88 -7.28
N VAL A 214 16.72 27.78 -7.76
CA VAL A 214 17.82 27.06 -7.10
C VAL A 214 19.06 27.19 -7.98
N GLU A 215 20.19 27.57 -7.37
CA GLU A 215 21.49 27.57 -8.03
C GLU A 215 22.51 26.89 -7.11
N ASP A 216 23.32 26.00 -7.70
CA ASP A 216 24.32 25.21 -6.99
C ASP A 216 23.77 24.46 -5.75
N GLY A 217 22.53 23.97 -5.87
CA GLY A 217 21.81 23.24 -4.84
C GLY A 217 21.22 24.12 -3.73
N VAL A 218 21.30 25.45 -3.87
CA VAL A 218 20.86 26.41 -2.87
C VAL A 218 19.73 27.27 -3.41
N ILE A 219 18.67 27.45 -2.62
CA ILE A 219 17.56 28.37 -2.96
C ILE A 219 18.12 29.79 -2.97
N GLN A 220 18.13 30.42 -4.15
CA GLN A 220 18.54 31.82 -4.34
C GLN A 220 17.38 32.76 -4.10
N SER A 221 16.19 32.38 -4.57
CA SER A 221 14.98 33.18 -4.40
C SER A 221 13.73 32.33 -4.47
N TRP A 222 12.67 32.81 -3.85
CA TRP A 222 11.32 32.34 -4.09
C TRP A 222 10.36 33.52 -4.25
N THR A 223 9.34 33.35 -5.07
CA THR A 223 8.34 34.38 -5.38
C THR A 223 6.94 33.80 -5.28
N LEU A 224 6.11 34.39 -4.42
CA LEU A 224 4.66 34.13 -4.39
C LEU A 224 3.99 34.84 -5.56
N ILE A 225 3.32 34.09 -6.43
CA ILE A 225 2.59 34.61 -7.59
C ILE A 225 1.12 34.82 -7.17
N SER A 226 0.85 35.92 -6.46
CA SER A 226 -0.52 36.28 -6.05
C SER A 226 -1.36 36.78 -7.25
N PRO A 227 -2.64 36.40 -7.36
CA PRO A 227 -3.57 36.89 -8.38
C PRO A 227 -3.72 38.42 -8.42
N GLN A 228 -3.45 39.10 -7.30
CA GLN A 228 -3.56 40.56 -7.18
C GLN A 228 -2.27 41.30 -7.59
N ASN A 229 -1.33 40.62 -8.25
CA ASN A 229 -0.07 41.19 -8.75
C ASN A 229 0.84 41.76 -7.64
N LYS A 230 0.66 41.30 -6.40
CA LYS A 230 1.54 41.61 -5.27
C LYS A 230 2.49 40.45 -5.06
N SER A 231 3.64 40.50 -5.74
CA SER A 231 4.71 39.54 -5.51
C SER A 231 5.35 39.80 -4.15
N VAL A 232 5.49 38.74 -3.36
CA VAL A 232 6.34 38.73 -2.17
C VAL A 232 7.53 37.84 -2.53
N THR A 233 8.73 38.41 -2.47
CA THR A 233 9.98 37.72 -2.79
C THR A 233 10.83 37.60 -1.53
N GLY A 234 11.34 36.41 -1.27
CA GLY A 234 12.34 36.14 -0.23
C GLY A 234 13.62 35.59 -0.85
N ALA A 235 14.76 35.83 -0.19
CA ALA A 235 16.09 35.41 -0.66
C ALA A 235 16.76 34.34 0.22
N THR A 236 16.06 33.83 1.24
CA THR A 236 16.56 32.79 2.14
C THR A 236 15.41 31.86 2.57
N ARG A 237 15.77 30.68 3.09
CA ARG A 237 14.89 29.80 3.88
C ARG A 237 14.48 30.53 5.17
N SER A 238 13.67 31.58 5.05
CA SER A 238 13.32 32.45 6.16
C SER A 238 11.81 32.62 6.26
N GLY A 239 11.26 31.87 7.19
CA GLY A 239 9.98 32.15 7.82
C GLY A 239 9.75 31.13 8.94
N ALA A 240 9.45 31.62 10.15
CA ALA A 240 9.18 30.83 11.36
C ALA A 240 7.92 29.95 11.26
N SER A 241 7.32 29.83 10.07
CA SER A 241 6.16 29.00 9.79
C SER A 241 6.49 28.05 8.64
N PRO A 242 6.19 26.74 8.80
CA PRO A 242 6.30 25.75 7.73
C PRO A 242 5.67 26.23 6.42
N CYS A 243 4.58 27.01 6.48
CA CYS A 243 3.81 27.50 5.33
C CYS A 243 4.50 28.56 4.45
N SER A 244 5.66 29.08 4.85
CA SER A 244 6.40 30.10 4.09
C SER A 244 7.76 29.62 3.58
N SER A 245 8.02 28.32 3.68
CA SER A 245 9.30 27.73 3.26
C SER A 245 9.26 27.33 1.80
N ALA A 246 10.24 27.81 1.03
CA ALA A 246 10.61 27.22 -0.25
C ALA A 246 11.49 25.98 0.02
N PHE A 247 11.43 25.00 -0.88
CA PHE A 247 12.15 23.74 -0.77
C PHE A 247 13.05 23.50 -1.98
N THR A 248 14.10 22.71 -1.82
CA THR A 248 14.75 22.05 -2.96
C THR A 248 14.07 20.70 -3.23
N VAL A 249 14.38 20.05 -4.35
CA VAL A 249 13.90 18.68 -4.59
C VAL A 249 14.44 17.73 -3.52
N SER A 250 15.70 17.93 -3.11
CA SER A 250 16.32 17.19 -2.01
C SER A 250 15.63 17.42 -0.67
N ASP A 251 15.19 18.66 -0.36
CA ASP A 251 14.40 18.94 0.86
C ASP A 251 13.07 18.19 0.83
N LEU A 252 12.38 18.16 -0.32
CA LEU A 252 11.09 17.47 -0.44
C LEU A 252 11.24 15.95 -0.28
N LEU A 253 12.28 15.35 -0.88
CA LEU A 253 12.61 13.94 -0.68
C LEU A 253 12.96 13.63 0.79
N ALA A 254 13.60 14.57 1.49
CA ALA A 254 13.88 14.43 2.92
C ALA A 254 12.59 14.53 3.77
N ILE A 255 11.65 15.42 3.42
CA ILE A 255 10.34 15.51 4.09
C ILE A 255 9.54 14.22 3.94
N ILE A 256 9.53 13.62 2.74
CA ILE A 256 8.84 12.35 2.51
C ILE A 256 9.47 11.24 3.36
N GLU A 257 10.80 11.14 3.38
CA GLU A 257 11.50 10.15 4.20
C GLU A 257 11.24 10.34 5.70
N ASP A 258 11.24 11.58 6.18
CA ASP A 258 10.93 11.94 7.56
C ASP A 258 9.48 11.55 7.92
N ALA A 259 8.51 11.82 7.06
CA ALA A 259 7.13 11.40 7.26
C ALA A 259 6.97 9.86 7.32
N ILE A 260 7.73 9.12 6.51
CA ILE A 260 7.75 7.65 6.58
C ILE A 260 8.34 7.18 7.91
N GLN A 261 9.43 7.81 8.37
CA GLN A 261 10.08 7.47 9.65
C GLN A 261 9.22 7.85 10.87
N GLN A 262 8.45 8.92 10.76
CA GLN A 262 7.45 9.32 11.75
C GLN A 262 6.14 8.54 11.62
N GLU A 263 6.04 7.66 10.62
CA GLU A 263 4.88 6.81 10.37
C GLU A 263 3.60 7.62 10.21
N ALA A 264 3.67 8.71 9.42
CA ALA A 264 2.53 9.54 9.10
C ALA A 264 1.37 8.66 8.56
N PRO A 265 0.13 8.80 9.08
CA PRO A 265 -0.99 7.93 8.72
C PRO A 265 -1.27 7.83 7.22
N SER A 266 -1.09 8.90 6.44
CA SER A 266 -1.27 8.86 5.00
C SER A 266 -0.10 9.50 4.29
N ILE A 267 0.48 8.78 3.33
CA ILE A 267 1.56 9.27 2.47
C ILE A 267 1.27 8.83 1.04
N GLN A 268 1.13 9.80 0.14
CA GLN A 268 1.01 9.56 -1.30
C GLN A 268 1.99 10.46 -2.03
N VAL A 269 2.79 9.88 -2.93
CA VAL A 269 3.79 10.62 -3.69
C VAL A 269 3.85 10.07 -5.11
N ASP A 270 3.76 10.98 -6.09
CA ASP A 270 4.09 10.67 -7.47
C ASP A 270 5.48 11.20 -7.81
N TYR A 271 6.23 10.48 -8.63
CA TYR A 271 7.55 10.89 -9.11
C TYR A 271 7.56 10.94 -10.64
N ASP A 272 8.46 11.75 -11.19
CA ASP A 272 8.84 11.63 -12.60
C ASP A 272 10.03 10.69 -12.80
N PHE A 273 10.44 10.51 -14.05
CA PHE A 273 11.55 9.62 -14.41
C PHE A 273 12.92 10.10 -13.91
N THR A 274 13.04 11.34 -13.41
CA THR A 274 14.28 11.88 -12.84
C THR A 274 14.39 11.65 -11.34
N GLY A 275 13.36 11.10 -10.70
CA GLY A 275 13.27 10.97 -9.25
C GLY A 275 12.77 12.22 -8.53
N ARG A 276 12.29 13.22 -9.28
CA ARG A 276 11.66 14.41 -8.70
C ARG A 276 10.21 14.10 -8.32
N PRO A 277 9.75 14.47 -7.11
CA PRO A 277 8.34 14.41 -6.78
C PRO A 277 7.51 15.33 -7.70
N LEU A 278 6.35 14.89 -8.14
CA LEU A 278 5.35 15.66 -8.90
C LEU A 278 4.19 16.07 -7.99
N SER A 279 3.76 15.16 -7.13
CA SER A 279 2.73 15.38 -6.12
C SER A 279 3.22 14.79 -4.80
N ILE A 280 2.91 15.45 -3.69
CA ILE A 280 3.15 14.96 -2.34
C ILE A 280 1.88 15.25 -1.54
N PHE A 281 1.34 14.24 -0.90
CA PHE A 281 0.31 14.35 0.11
C PHE A 281 0.80 13.61 1.35
N ILE A 282 0.90 14.32 2.47
CA ILE A 282 1.21 13.73 3.78
C ILE A 282 0.16 14.25 4.76
N ASP A 283 -0.47 13.34 5.48
CA ASP A 283 -1.32 13.63 6.64
C ASP A 283 -0.58 13.07 7.86
N TYR A 284 -0.14 13.96 8.76
CA TYR A 284 0.62 13.58 9.95
C TYR A 284 -0.31 13.16 11.09
N SER A 285 -1.53 13.71 11.14
CA SER A 285 -2.54 13.38 12.12
C SER A 285 -3.95 13.53 11.58
N ARG A 286 -4.65 12.40 11.51
CA ARG A 286 -6.03 12.31 11.04
C ARG A 286 -7.04 13.12 11.86
N MET A 287 -6.66 13.54 13.07
CA MET A 287 -7.53 14.34 13.97
C MET A 287 -7.25 15.85 13.90
N ILE A 288 -6.29 16.27 13.07
CA ILE A 288 -5.86 17.67 12.97
C ILE A 288 -6.01 18.10 11.52
N ALA A 289 -7.14 18.73 11.20
CA ALA A 289 -7.54 19.11 9.84
C ALA A 289 -6.65 20.18 9.15
N ASP A 290 -5.58 20.63 9.81
CA ASP A 290 -4.66 21.66 9.30
C ASP A 290 -3.18 21.20 9.27
N ASP A 291 -2.90 19.92 9.50
CA ASP A 291 -1.53 19.38 9.50
C ASP A 291 -1.08 18.73 8.19
N GLU A 292 -1.96 18.69 7.18
CA GLU A 292 -1.66 18.09 5.89
C GLU A 292 -0.61 18.89 5.13
N PHE A 293 0.33 18.19 4.54
CA PHE A 293 1.32 18.73 3.63
C PHE A 293 1.02 18.29 2.21
N ILE A 294 0.41 19.19 1.44
CA ILE A 294 0.09 18.96 0.03
C ILE A 294 0.98 19.83 -0.84
N VAL A 295 1.76 19.23 -1.73
CA VAL A 295 2.60 19.93 -2.71
C VAL A 295 2.34 19.36 -4.11
N SER A 296 2.06 20.22 -5.08
CA SER A 296 2.02 19.87 -6.51
C SER A 296 3.04 20.69 -7.27
N MET A 297 3.88 20.03 -8.06
CA MET A 297 4.93 20.64 -8.88
C MET A 297 4.56 20.62 -10.36
N ASP A 298 4.45 21.80 -10.97
CA ASP A 298 3.90 21.94 -12.32
C ASP A 298 4.97 22.05 -13.42
N TYR A 299 6.09 22.71 -13.12
CA TYR A 299 7.11 23.03 -14.11
C TYR A 299 8.50 23.02 -13.50
N MET A 300 9.47 22.46 -14.23
CA MET A 300 10.90 22.61 -13.96
C MET A 300 11.60 23.02 -15.25
N GLY A 301 12.17 24.21 -15.24
CA GLY A 301 12.96 24.76 -16.35
C GLY A 301 14.43 24.90 -15.99
N PRO A 302 15.31 25.13 -16.98
CA PRO A 302 16.63 25.66 -16.68
C PRO A 302 16.47 26.93 -15.84
N PRO A 303 17.45 27.28 -14.97
CA PRO A 303 17.40 28.52 -14.23
C PRO A 303 17.14 29.65 -15.22
N SER A 304 16.08 30.43 -14.99
CA SER A 304 15.77 31.62 -15.78
C SER A 304 17.07 32.38 -15.96
N GLU A 305 17.55 32.55 -17.20
CA GLU A 305 18.71 33.40 -17.49
C GLU A 305 18.36 34.80 -16.95
N SER A 306 18.81 35.09 -15.73
CA SER A 306 18.68 36.41 -15.14
C SER A 306 19.30 37.38 -16.14
N PRO A 307 18.63 38.50 -16.48
CA PRO A 307 19.03 39.36 -17.59
C PRO A 307 20.48 39.80 -17.37
N SER A 308 21.38 39.15 -18.11
CA SER A 308 22.81 39.36 -18.01
C SER A 308 23.09 40.80 -18.38
N SER A 309 23.35 41.62 -17.37
CA SER A 309 23.92 42.96 -17.52
C SER A 309 25.44 42.86 -17.69
N ALA A 310 25.89 41.94 -18.55
CA ALA A 310 27.27 41.88 -18.99
C ALA A 310 27.43 42.74 -20.27
N PRO A 311 28.38 43.70 -20.30
CA PRO A 311 28.61 44.50 -21.48
C PRO A 311 29.12 43.62 -22.62
N THR A 312 28.49 43.76 -23.79
CA THR A 312 28.91 43.18 -25.06
C THR A 312 30.38 43.50 -25.36
N VAL A 313 31.29 42.61 -24.98
CA VAL A 313 32.65 42.59 -25.53
C VAL A 313 32.59 41.69 -26.76
N ALA A 314 32.73 42.32 -27.93
CA ALA A 314 32.69 41.64 -29.22
C ALA A 314 33.76 40.52 -29.27
N PRO A 315 33.42 39.31 -29.79
CA PRO A 315 34.38 38.24 -29.93
C PRO A 315 35.42 38.61 -30.99
N THR A 316 36.67 38.71 -30.56
CA THR A 316 37.81 38.80 -31.46
C THR A 316 38.09 37.38 -31.96
N TYR A 317 37.72 37.10 -33.22
CA TYR A 317 37.99 35.82 -33.86
C TYR A 317 39.50 35.62 -34.03
N PHE A 318 40.11 34.86 -33.13
CA PHE A 318 41.42 34.23 -33.37
C PHE A 318 41.18 32.93 -34.15
N ARG A 319 41.64 32.88 -35.40
CA ARG A 319 41.73 31.66 -36.21
C ARG A 319 43.01 30.89 -35.81
N PRO A 320 42.93 29.64 -35.34
CA PRO A 320 44.08 28.74 -35.35
C PRO A 320 44.18 28.04 -36.72
N SER A 321 45.40 28.06 -37.26
CA SER A 321 45.80 27.36 -38.47
C SER A 321 45.80 25.84 -38.23
N LEU A 322 45.17 25.09 -39.14
CA LEU A 322 45.25 23.63 -39.20
C LEU A 322 46.63 23.20 -39.71
N ALA A 323 47.27 22.29 -38.99
CA ALA A 323 48.29 21.38 -39.53
C ALA A 323 48.05 19.99 -38.94
N PRO A 324 48.16 18.90 -39.73
CA PRO A 324 47.85 17.56 -39.28
C PRO A 324 49.12 16.85 -38.79
N THR A 325 49.04 16.15 -37.67
CA THR A 325 49.99 15.08 -37.35
C THR A 325 49.22 13.86 -36.88
N SER A 326 49.32 12.83 -37.72
CA SER A 326 48.97 11.45 -37.45
C SER A 326 49.91 10.83 -36.41
N SER A 327 49.35 10.05 -35.50
CA SER A 327 49.99 8.82 -35.02
C SER A 327 48.93 7.91 -34.38
N ASN A 328 48.75 6.75 -35.01
CA ASN A 328 48.14 5.57 -34.43
C ASN A 328 48.90 5.18 -33.17
N GLU A 329 48.19 4.91 -32.09
CA GLU A 329 48.67 3.99 -31.07
C GLU A 329 47.53 3.07 -30.64
N THR A 330 47.66 1.83 -31.08
CA THR A 330 46.78 0.70 -30.75
C THR A 330 47.10 0.27 -29.33
N GLN A 331 46.17 0.44 -28.39
CA GLN A 331 46.30 -0.15 -27.06
C GLN A 331 45.56 -1.49 -26.99
N GLU A 332 46.34 -2.46 -26.54
CA GLU A 332 46.14 -3.88 -26.35
C GLU A 332 45.10 -4.14 -25.23
N ILE A 333 44.04 -4.86 -25.57
CA ILE A 333 43.03 -5.32 -24.61
C ILE A 333 43.65 -6.49 -23.83
N LYS A 334 43.97 -6.26 -22.54
CA LYS A 334 44.22 -7.36 -21.60
C LYS A 334 42.88 -7.87 -21.06
N SER A 335 42.54 -9.07 -21.48
CA SER A 335 41.49 -9.91 -20.89
C SER A 335 41.81 -10.17 -19.41
N VAL A 336 40.88 -9.79 -18.53
CA VAL A 336 40.88 -10.19 -17.12
C VAL A 336 39.96 -11.39 -16.99
N ASP A 337 40.52 -12.50 -16.52
CA ASP A 337 39.79 -13.72 -16.17
C ASP A 337 38.80 -13.43 -15.04
N VAL A 338 37.51 -13.61 -15.29
CA VAL A 338 36.46 -13.58 -14.26
C VAL A 338 36.28 -15.01 -13.75
N GLU A 339 36.92 -15.28 -12.61
CA GLU A 339 36.76 -16.50 -11.83
C GLU A 339 35.32 -16.55 -11.27
N THR A 340 34.60 -17.60 -11.66
CA THR A 340 33.20 -17.84 -11.31
C THR A 340 33.15 -18.45 -9.91
N ALA A 341 32.90 -17.64 -8.88
CA ALA A 341 32.63 -18.14 -7.53
C ALA A 341 31.12 -18.30 -7.35
N ALA A 342 30.67 -19.56 -7.31
CA ALA A 342 29.30 -19.93 -6.93
C ALA A 342 29.08 -19.64 -5.44
N PRO A 343 27.93 -19.05 -5.03
CA PRO A 343 27.58 -18.98 -3.62
C PRO A 343 27.08 -20.35 -3.13
N ALA A 344 27.72 -20.85 -2.08
CA ALA A 344 27.34 -22.04 -1.36
C ALA A 344 25.97 -21.84 -0.70
N THR A 345 24.98 -22.62 -1.16
CA THR A 345 23.71 -22.81 -0.46
C THR A 345 23.95 -23.66 0.78
N THR A 346 23.75 -23.06 1.96
CA THR A 346 23.66 -23.80 3.22
C THR A 346 22.17 -23.94 3.57
N PRO A 347 21.64 -25.15 3.76
CA PRO A 347 20.24 -25.35 4.11
C PRO A 347 20.03 -24.96 5.57
N ARG A 348 19.16 -23.98 5.82
CA ARG A 348 18.71 -23.65 7.17
C ARG A 348 17.63 -24.64 7.57
N SER A 349 17.89 -25.40 8.62
CA SER A 349 16.99 -26.40 9.18
C SER A 349 15.66 -25.77 9.60
N ALA A 350 14.56 -26.33 9.11
CA ALA A 350 13.25 -26.16 9.70
C ALA A 350 13.28 -26.73 11.13
N SER A 351 13.33 -25.87 12.13
CA SER A 351 13.06 -26.23 13.52
C SER A 351 11.60 -25.89 13.84
N ASP A 352 10.83 -26.94 14.10
CA ASP A 352 9.62 -27.00 14.92
C ASP A 352 9.04 -25.67 15.41
N ARG A 353 7.91 -25.28 14.81
CA ARG A 353 6.82 -24.59 15.51
C ARG A 353 5.55 -25.40 15.35
N SER A 354 5.49 -26.55 16.02
CA SER A 354 4.22 -27.17 16.42
C SER A 354 3.67 -26.43 17.65
N GLY A 355 3.29 -25.17 17.44
CA GLY A 355 2.47 -24.42 18.37
C GLY A 355 1.02 -24.59 17.95
N SER A 356 0.34 -25.58 18.50
CA SER A 356 -1.11 -25.74 18.41
C SER A 356 -1.78 -24.47 18.96
N ARG A 357 -2.17 -23.55 18.07
CA ARG A 357 -3.12 -22.48 18.39
C ARG A 357 -4.51 -23.10 18.55
N PRO A 358 -5.30 -22.67 19.55
CA PRO A 358 -6.67 -23.14 19.69
C PRO A 358 -7.47 -22.67 18.47
N GLN A 359 -8.25 -23.56 17.87
CA GLN A 359 -9.31 -23.19 16.94
C GLN A 359 -10.27 -22.27 17.70
N SER A 360 -10.19 -20.97 17.48
CA SER A 360 -11.20 -20.02 17.95
C SER A 360 -12.43 -20.22 17.07
N SER A 361 -13.40 -20.94 17.60
CA SER A 361 -14.74 -21.05 17.03
C SER A 361 -15.41 -19.68 17.07
N TRP A 362 -15.28 -18.90 16.00
CA TRP A 362 -15.88 -17.55 15.90
C TRP A 362 -17.40 -17.56 15.70
N PHE A 363 -18.05 -18.72 15.55
CA PHE A 363 -19.51 -18.84 15.38
C PHE A 363 -20.21 -19.79 16.36
N GLY A 364 -19.72 -19.87 17.61
CA GLY A 364 -20.33 -20.71 18.65
C GLY A 364 -21.01 -19.94 19.78
N ALA A 365 -22.35 -19.93 19.77
CA ALA A 365 -23.27 -19.64 20.89
C ALA A 365 -23.90 -18.24 20.99
N TRP A 366 -24.87 -17.96 20.11
CA TRP A 366 -26.06 -17.21 20.48
C TRP A 366 -27.24 -18.18 20.61
N PHE A 367 -27.48 -18.70 21.81
CA PHE A 367 -28.72 -19.41 22.14
C PHE A 367 -29.55 -18.57 23.11
N VAL A 368 -30.74 -18.21 22.66
CA VAL A 368 -31.82 -17.58 23.42
C VAL A 368 -32.30 -18.53 24.53
N VAL A 369 -32.18 -18.10 25.79
CA VAL A 369 -33.12 -18.53 26.84
C VAL A 369 -33.52 -17.30 27.65
N GLY A 370 -34.75 -16.85 27.43
CA GLY A 370 -35.42 -15.91 28.32
C GLY A 370 -35.77 -16.56 29.66
N GLY A 371 -35.60 -15.82 30.76
CA GLY A 371 -35.91 -16.31 32.10
C GLY A 371 -35.76 -15.25 33.20
N VAL A 372 -36.80 -14.43 33.32
CA VAL A 372 -37.36 -13.76 34.52
C VAL A 372 -36.58 -13.88 35.86
N SER A 373 -36.21 -12.71 36.41
CA SER A 373 -36.16 -12.28 37.83
C SER A 373 -35.55 -13.20 38.91
N ALA A 374 -34.56 -12.69 39.65
CA ALA A 374 -34.69 -12.49 41.10
C ALA A 374 -33.51 -11.70 41.72
N LEU A 375 -33.93 -10.77 42.58
CA LEU A 375 -33.22 -9.91 43.51
C LEU A 375 -32.80 -10.69 44.78
N MET A 376 -31.55 -10.55 45.24
CA MET A 376 -30.99 -10.79 46.61
C MET A 376 -29.50 -11.15 46.47
N MET A 377 -28.53 -10.82 47.32
CA MET A 377 -28.33 -9.95 48.48
C MET A 377 -26.88 -10.26 48.96
N VAL A 378 -26.18 -9.27 49.52
CA VAL A 378 -25.21 -9.40 50.65
C VAL A 378 -23.81 -10.00 50.38
N LEU A 379 -22.84 -9.07 50.39
CA LEU A 379 -21.74 -8.91 51.37
C LEU A 379 -20.77 -10.06 51.71
N GLU A 380 -19.48 -9.66 51.71
CA GLU A 380 -18.37 -10.13 52.56
C GLU A 380 -17.74 -11.51 52.29
N MET A 381 -16.45 -11.56 51.90
CA MET A 381 -15.30 -11.66 52.85
C MET A 381 -13.94 -11.91 52.16
N ILE A 382 -12.91 -11.18 52.63
CA ILE A 382 -11.47 -11.51 52.72
C ILE A 382 -10.70 -11.45 51.37
N GLN A 383 -9.72 -10.55 51.16
CA GLN A 383 -8.56 -10.22 52.00
C GLN A 383 -8.02 -8.82 51.71
#